data_AF-A0A3R6EG13-F1
#
_entry.id   AF-A0A3R6EG13-F1
#
_cell.length_a   1.000
_cell.length_b   1.000
_cell.length_c   1.000
_cell.angle_alpha   90.00
_cell.angle_beta   90.00
_cell.angle_gamma   90.00
#
_symmetry.space_group_name_H-M   'P 1'
#
loop_
_entity.id
_entity.type
_entity.pdbx_description
1 polymer ?
#
loop_
_entity_poly.entity_id
_entity_poly.type
_entity_poly.pdbx_seq_one_letter_code
_entity_poly.pdbx_strand_id
1 'polypeptide(L)'
;MKKILLVLGLLSLASCTRDVVLVLPPVPPRLVLNASVSPDTDVTAFLSKSWFVLDTVTDDGVGGSNIQVFINDRLQGHMQLVPDSRLTGRYILPGCRVKAGDRLRLEAEAGGFDPVGGETVIPDPVEVLSVDTVRFTRFGYGGYEYPSIRLYVRFRDKPDKRNYYRLIIEKQTEFQKGDSVITCSSMYRSELNYTDWLGVVYEDPVFRSTVTNPVIEQLDGTTCRGTFTDDMFDGKDYTVRSSFWPVDSSFKGDSVTTTVHYDIRLMAISEEYYRYLVVIRNFSISLGDAYLDGLVEPTATYTNVEGGFGIVAGCQLAHRRFTMPFGDKEPSWNPFAVYD
;
A
#
# COMPACT_ATOMS: atom_id res chain seq x y z
N MET A 1 -27.56 -27.01 -51.90
CA MET A 1 -26.37 -26.92 -51.02
C MET A 1 -26.12 -25.49 -50.51
N LYS A 2 -25.91 -24.47 -51.37
CA LYS A 2 -25.71 -23.06 -50.94
C LYS A 2 -26.79 -22.49 -50.00
N LYS A 3 -28.08 -22.78 -50.24
CA LYS A 3 -29.19 -22.28 -49.39
C LYS A 3 -29.25 -22.94 -48.00
N ILE A 4 -28.78 -24.18 -47.88
CA ILE A 4 -28.75 -24.92 -46.59
C ILE A 4 -27.59 -24.41 -45.73
N LEU A 5 -26.42 -24.15 -46.32
CA LEU A 5 -25.30 -23.51 -45.62
C LEU A 5 -25.64 -22.10 -45.12
N LEU A 6 -26.43 -21.33 -45.89
CA LEU A 6 -26.86 -20.00 -45.48
C LEU A 6 -27.77 -20.06 -44.23
N VAL A 7 -28.70 -21.01 -44.18
CA VAL A 7 -29.60 -21.20 -43.03
C VAL A 7 -28.85 -21.71 -41.80
N LEU A 8 -27.88 -22.62 -41.97
CA LEU A 8 -27.02 -23.08 -40.87
C LEU A 8 -26.16 -21.94 -40.31
N GLY A 9 -25.65 -21.05 -41.17
CA GLY A 9 -24.87 -19.87 -40.76
C GLY A 9 -25.69 -18.81 -40.04
N LEU A 10 -26.98 -18.65 -40.37
CA LEU A 10 -27.90 -17.75 -39.66
C LEU A 10 -28.29 -18.28 -38.28
N LEU A 11 -28.39 -19.60 -38.10
CA LEU A 11 -28.65 -20.23 -36.80
C LEU A 11 -27.45 -20.14 -35.84
N SER A 12 -26.22 -20.10 -36.35
CA SER A 12 -25.02 -19.89 -35.51
C SER A 12 -24.86 -18.46 -34.97
N LEU A 13 -25.67 -17.50 -35.45
CA LEU A 13 -25.67 -16.11 -34.96
C LEU A 13 -26.76 -15.87 -33.90
N ALA A 14 -27.62 -16.85 -33.63
CA ALA A 14 -28.61 -16.77 -32.56
C ALA A 14 -27.95 -17.09 -31.20
N SER A 15 -27.19 -16.13 -30.68
CA SER A 15 -26.76 -16.17 -29.29
C SER A 15 -27.94 -15.79 -28.41
N CYS A 16 -28.51 -16.75 -27.69
CA CYS A 16 -29.49 -16.48 -26.65
C CYS A 16 -28.76 -15.90 -25.43
N THR A 17 -28.62 -14.58 -25.37
CA THR A 17 -28.21 -13.90 -24.15
C THR A 17 -29.38 -13.91 -23.17
N ARG A 18 -29.21 -14.60 -22.05
CA ARG A 18 -30.16 -14.52 -20.93
C ARG A 18 -29.61 -13.52 -19.94
N ASP A 19 -30.24 -12.35 -19.86
CA ASP A 19 -29.90 -11.36 -18.86
C ASP A 19 -30.22 -11.93 -17.47
N VAL A 20 -29.19 -12.18 -16.69
CA VAL A 20 -29.34 -12.51 -15.27
C VAL A 20 -29.39 -11.19 -14.52
N VAL A 21 -30.59 -10.76 -14.14
CA VAL A 21 -30.75 -9.59 -13.27
C VAL A 21 -30.32 -9.99 -11.88
N LEU A 22 -29.13 -9.54 -11.48
CA LEU A 22 -28.57 -9.78 -10.15
C LEU A 22 -29.32 -8.89 -9.14
N VAL A 23 -30.27 -9.46 -8.41
CA VAL A 23 -30.97 -8.75 -7.32
C VAL A 23 -30.24 -9.05 -6.02
N LEU A 24 -29.36 -8.14 -5.61
CA LEU A 24 -28.72 -8.20 -4.30
C LEU A 24 -29.58 -7.43 -3.29
N PRO A 25 -29.85 -7.99 -2.10
CA PRO A 25 -30.58 -7.26 -1.08
C PRO A 25 -29.76 -6.02 -0.64
N PRO A 26 -30.38 -4.83 -0.54
CA PRO A 26 -29.68 -3.65 -0.08
C PRO A 26 -29.22 -3.87 1.36
N VAL A 27 -27.95 -3.58 1.63
CA VAL A 27 -27.36 -3.63 2.97
C VAL A 27 -27.15 -2.19 3.44
N PRO A 28 -27.60 -1.81 4.64
CA PRO A 28 -27.39 -0.45 5.14
C PRO A 28 -25.89 -0.16 5.29
N PRO A 29 -25.44 1.08 4.99
CA PRO A 29 -24.05 1.45 5.13
C PRO A 29 -23.61 1.41 6.60
N ARG A 30 -22.36 1.02 6.84
CA ARG A 30 -21.72 1.03 8.17
C ARG A 30 -20.53 1.99 8.17
N LEU A 31 -20.17 2.52 9.33
CA LEU A 31 -18.98 3.35 9.44
C LEU A 31 -17.70 2.55 9.16
N VAL A 32 -16.75 3.23 8.53
CA VAL A 32 -15.41 2.71 8.23
C VAL A 32 -14.39 3.63 8.88
N LEU A 33 -13.68 3.12 9.89
CA LEU A 33 -12.65 3.84 10.64
C LEU A 33 -11.26 3.31 10.29
N ASN A 34 -10.42 4.15 9.69
CA ASN A 34 -9.05 3.79 9.31
C ASN A 34 -8.03 4.70 9.97
N ALA A 35 -7.00 4.14 10.59
CA ALA A 35 -5.89 4.87 11.17
C ALA A 35 -4.60 4.04 11.06
N SER A 36 -3.52 4.67 10.62
CA SER A 36 -2.16 4.14 10.65
C SER A 36 -1.30 5.17 11.36
N VAL A 37 -0.97 4.92 12.62
CA VAL A 37 -0.40 5.91 13.53
C VAL A 37 1.05 5.61 13.83
N SER A 38 1.90 6.63 13.73
CA SER A 38 3.32 6.59 14.09
C SER A 38 3.67 7.64 15.14
N PRO A 39 4.70 7.40 15.99
CA PRO A 39 5.15 8.37 17.00
C PRO A 39 5.59 9.75 16.46
N ASP A 40 6.00 9.82 15.20
CA ASP A 40 6.59 11.02 14.60
C ASP A 40 5.56 12.08 14.18
N THR A 41 4.27 11.71 14.14
CA THR A 41 3.18 12.54 13.65
C THR A 41 2.05 12.59 14.66
N ASP A 42 1.24 13.65 14.58
CA ASP A 42 0.01 13.73 15.37
C ASP A 42 -0.98 12.62 14.96
N VAL A 43 -1.76 12.12 15.92
CA VAL A 43 -2.73 11.05 15.67
C VAL A 43 -3.73 11.49 14.59
N THR A 44 -3.79 10.72 13.51
CA THR A 44 -4.65 10.96 12.36
C THR A 44 -5.49 9.72 12.07
N ALA A 45 -6.76 9.95 11.72
CA ALA A 45 -7.71 8.91 11.34
C ALA A 45 -8.54 9.36 10.14
N PHE A 46 -9.17 8.41 9.49
CA PHE A 46 -10.10 8.61 8.38
C PHE A 46 -11.42 7.94 8.73
N LEU A 47 -12.50 8.69 8.66
CA LEU A 47 -13.84 8.19 8.91
C LEU A 47 -14.69 8.37 7.66
N SER A 48 -15.25 7.26 7.19
CA SER A 48 -16.09 7.18 6.00
C SER A 48 -17.23 6.17 6.23
N LYS A 49 -18.00 5.86 5.18
CA LYS A 49 -19.08 4.85 5.22
C LYS A 49 -18.90 3.82 4.10
N SER A 50 -19.26 2.57 4.36
CA SER A 50 -19.25 1.50 3.35
C SER A 50 -20.32 1.75 2.30
N TRP A 51 -20.08 1.37 1.05
CA TRP A 51 -21.08 1.47 -0.02
C TRP A 51 -21.55 0.10 -0.47
N PHE A 52 -22.78 0.06 -0.96
CA PHE A 52 -23.28 -1.13 -1.62
C PHE A 52 -22.76 -1.18 -3.06
N VAL A 53 -22.50 -2.39 -3.57
CA VAL A 53 -21.87 -2.58 -4.90
C VAL A 53 -22.67 -1.97 -6.06
N LEU A 54 -23.97 -1.73 -5.87
CA LEU A 54 -24.85 -1.12 -6.86
C LEU A 54 -25.04 0.40 -6.67
N ASP A 55 -24.41 1.00 -5.65
CA ASP A 55 -24.51 2.44 -5.41
C ASP A 55 -23.68 3.22 -6.44
N THR A 56 -24.27 4.28 -6.98
CA THR A 56 -23.67 5.13 -8.03
C THR A 56 -23.10 6.46 -7.51
N VAL A 57 -23.12 6.70 -6.20
CA VAL A 57 -22.80 8.01 -5.60
C VAL A 57 -21.48 7.97 -4.83
N THR A 58 -20.62 8.96 -5.12
CA THR A 58 -19.29 9.09 -4.52
C THR A 58 -19.22 9.97 -3.27
N ASP A 59 -20.18 9.85 -2.35
CA ASP A 59 -20.16 10.62 -1.11
C ASP A 59 -19.49 9.81 0.00
N ASP A 60 -18.19 10.00 0.21
CA ASP A 60 -17.42 9.37 1.28
C ASP A 60 -17.66 10.03 2.65
N GLY A 61 -18.28 11.21 2.66
CA GLY A 61 -18.42 12.06 3.84
C GLY A 61 -19.40 11.51 4.87
N VAL A 62 -19.01 11.63 6.13
CA VAL A 62 -19.87 11.34 7.28
C VAL A 62 -20.05 12.66 8.06
N GLY A 63 -21.22 13.27 7.92
CA GLY A 63 -21.55 14.53 8.60
C GLY A 63 -21.83 14.33 10.10
N GLY A 64 -21.55 15.36 10.91
CA GLY A 64 -21.88 15.35 12.34
C GLY A 64 -21.12 14.29 13.14
N SER A 65 -19.93 13.91 12.70
CA SER A 65 -19.14 12.87 13.36
C SER A 65 -18.20 13.41 14.44
N ASN A 66 -17.95 12.59 15.44
CA ASN A 66 -17.06 12.86 16.55
C ASN A 66 -16.10 11.67 16.73
N ILE A 67 -14.80 11.91 16.81
CA ILE A 67 -13.80 10.86 17.07
C ILE A 67 -13.05 11.20 18.34
N GLN A 68 -13.06 10.29 19.31
CA GLN A 68 -12.34 10.38 20.57
C GLN A 68 -11.05 9.56 20.50
N VAL A 69 -9.98 10.10 21.08
CA VAL A 69 -8.67 9.44 21.13
C VAL A 69 -8.34 9.08 22.57
N PHE A 70 -8.04 7.81 22.82
CA PHE A 70 -7.59 7.31 24.11
C PHE A 70 -6.18 6.74 23.99
N ILE A 71 -5.30 7.10 24.92
CA ILE A 71 -3.97 6.51 25.08
C ILE A 71 -3.89 5.90 26.46
N ASN A 72 -3.60 4.59 26.54
CA ASN A 72 -3.55 3.83 27.78
C ASN A 72 -4.81 4.05 28.64
N ASP A 73 -5.97 3.92 28.00
CA ASP A 73 -7.32 4.10 28.56
C ASP A 73 -7.63 5.51 29.08
N ARG A 74 -6.79 6.52 28.78
CA ARG A 74 -7.01 7.92 29.13
C ARG A 74 -7.42 8.74 27.90
N LEU A 75 -8.56 9.41 27.99
CA LEU A 75 -9.04 10.33 26.95
C LEU A 75 -8.04 11.47 26.76
N GLN A 76 -7.54 11.63 25.54
CA GLN A 76 -6.66 12.71 25.12
C GLN A 76 -7.43 13.88 24.53
N GLY A 77 -8.57 13.61 23.89
CA GLY A 77 -9.45 14.64 23.34
C GLY A 77 -10.26 14.17 22.14
N HIS A 78 -10.85 15.14 21.46
CA HIS A 78 -11.71 14.96 20.28
C HIS A 78 -10.99 15.43 19.03
N MET A 79 -10.95 14.60 17.99
CA MET A 79 -10.30 14.93 16.74
C MET A 79 -11.06 16.02 15.98
N GLN A 80 -10.32 16.81 15.21
CA GLN A 80 -10.82 17.87 14.36
C GLN A 80 -10.84 17.40 12.91
N LEU A 81 -11.95 17.64 12.20
CA LEU A 81 -12.03 17.41 10.76
C LEU A 81 -11.02 18.33 10.05
N VAL A 82 -10.22 17.75 9.16
CA VAL A 82 -9.31 18.49 8.29
C VAL A 82 -9.98 18.63 6.92
N PRO A 83 -10.40 19.84 6.52
CA PRO A 83 -10.94 20.06 5.19
C PRO A 83 -9.83 19.80 4.16
N ASP A 84 -9.98 18.76 3.35
CA ASP A 84 -9.04 18.40 2.29
C ASP A 84 -9.85 18.09 1.02
N SER A 85 -9.53 18.77 -0.07
CA SER A 85 -10.20 18.58 -1.36
C SER A 85 -9.83 17.24 -2.02
N ARG A 86 -8.75 16.59 -1.59
CA ARG A 86 -8.28 15.30 -2.11
C ARG A 86 -8.62 14.11 -1.23
N LEU A 87 -8.81 14.34 0.08
CA LEU A 87 -9.05 13.28 1.07
C LEU A 87 -10.23 13.65 1.97
N THR A 88 -11.42 13.24 1.57
CA THR A 88 -12.65 13.35 2.36
C THR A 88 -12.53 12.52 3.66
N GLY A 89 -13.07 13.05 4.76
CA GLY A 89 -13.16 12.32 6.03
C GLY A 89 -11.86 12.21 6.85
N ARG A 90 -10.83 13.03 6.60
CA ARG A 90 -9.61 13.06 7.42
C ARG A 90 -9.81 13.81 8.73
N TYR A 91 -9.43 13.21 9.84
CA TYR A 91 -9.45 13.78 11.19
C TYR A 91 -8.07 13.76 11.82
N ILE A 92 -7.73 14.79 12.60
CA ILE A 92 -6.47 14.91 13.32
C ILE A 92 -6.71 15.35 14.77
N LEU A 93 -5.90 14.86 15.71
CA LEU A 93 -5.83 15.43 17.07
C LEU A 93 -4.48 16.17 17.24
N PRO A 94 -4.44 17.51 17.04
CA PRO A 94 -3.19 18.26 17.08
C PRO A 94 -2.46 18.13 18.42
N GLY A 95 -1.16 17.90 18.37
CA GLY A 95 -0.30 17.76 19.55
C GLY A 95 -0.45 16.44 20.32
N CYS A 96 -1.36 15.55 19.92
CA CYS A 96 -1.45 14.21 20.48
C CYS A 96 -0.49 13.28 19.74
N ARG A 97 0.55 12.82 20.46
CA ARG A 97 1.56 11.89 19.94
C ARG A 97 1.64 10.64 20.80
N VAL A 98 1.79 9.51 20.13
CA VAL A 98 1.94 8.20 20.75
C VAL A 98 3.42 7.83 20.91
N LYS A 99 3.71 6.87 21.77
CA LYS A 99 5.05 6.30 21.99
C LYS A 99 5.02 4.78 21.86
N ALA A 100 6.20 4.18 21.71
CA ALA A 100 6.35 2.72 21.73
C ALA A 100 5.66 2.12 22.97
N GLY A 101 4.83 1.09 22.77
CA GLY A 101 4.09 0.41 23.82
C GLY A 101 2.79 1.09 24.27
N ASP A 102 2.49 2.30 23.80
CA ASP A 102 1.19 2.92 24.07
C ASP A 102 0.06 2.10 23.44
N ARG A 103 -1.00 1.86 24.21
CA ARG A 103 -2.27 1.33 23.71
C ARG A 103 -3.11 2.49 23.21
N LEU A 104 -3.24 2.60 21.89
CA LEU A 104 -4.09 3.59 21.23
C LEU A 104 -5.48 2.98 21.00
N ARG A 105 -6.52 3.69 21.41
CA ARG A 105 -7.90 3.36 21.07
C ARG A 105 -8.60 4.59 20.48
N LEU A 106 -9.31 4.37 19.39
CA LEU A 106 -10.12 5.38 18.71
C LEU A 106 -11.58 4.96 18.77
N GLU A 107 -12.46 5.88 19.14
CA GLU A 107 -13.90 5.68 19.17
C GLU A 107 -14.56 6.76 18.33
N ALA A 108 -15.39 6.36 17.37
CA ALA A 108 -16.05 7.26 16.44
C ALA A 108 -17.56 7.09 16.46
N GLU A 109 -18.26 8.21 16.42
CA GLU A 109 -19.71 8.28 16.35
C GLU A 109 -20.12 9.20 15.21
N ALA A 110 -21.24 8.91 14.56
CA ALA A 110 -21.83 9.78 13.57
C ALA A 110 -23.36 9.61 13.53
N GLY A 111 -24.07 10.70 13.22
CA GLY A 111 -25.53 10.67 13.15
C GLY A 111 -26.05 9.66 12.15
N GLY A 112 -26.93 8.76 12.60
CA GLY A 112 -27.55 7.72 11.76
C GLY A 112 -26.75 6.42 11.63
N PHE A 113 -25.64 6.28 12.37
CA PHE A 113 -24.82 5.07 12.40
C PHE A 113 -24.60 4.59 13.84
N ASP A 114 -24.39 3.28 13.99
CA ASP A 114 -23.91 2.71 15.24
C ASP A 114 -22.47 3.19 15.54
N PRO A 115 -22.11 3.41 16.82
CA PRO A 115 -20.76 3.79 17.20
C PRO A 115 -19.76 2.69 16.83
N VAL A 116 -18.54 3.10 16.49
CA VAL A 116 -17.45 2.19 16.12
C VAL A 116 -16.20 2.49 16.92
N GLY A 117 -15.37 1.47 17.14
CA GLY A 117 -14.12 1.66 17.86
C GLY A 117 -13.08 0.62 17.50
N GLY A 118 -11.82 1.02 17.48
CA GLY A 118 -10.70 0.13 17.22
C GLY A 118 -9.48 0.49 18.05
N GLU A 119 -8.63 -0.50 18.30
CA GLU A 119 -7.47 -0.37 19.16
C GLU A 119 -6.25 -1.10 18.62
N THR A 120 -5.08 -0.61 19.00
CA THR A 120 -3.77 -1.20 18.65
C THR A 120 -2.73 -0.82 19.68
N VAL A 121 -1.64 -1.56 19.73
CA VAL A 121 -0.44 -1.20 20.50
C VAL A 121 0.61 -0.69 19.54
N ILE A 122 1.19 0.47 19.85
CA ILE A 122 2.27 1.02 19.03
C ILE A 122 3.50 0.11 19.15
N PRO A 123 3.99 -0.45 18.02
CA PRO A 123 5.12 -1.37 18.05
C PRO A 123 6.37 -0.65 18.54
N ASP A 124 7.40 -1.41 18.89
CA ASP A 124 8.71 -0.85 19.20
C ASP A 124 9.42 -0.28 17.95
N PRO A 125 10.35 0.68 18.11
CA PRO A 125 11.17 1.11 17.00
C PRO A 125 12.06 -0.04 16.51
N VAL A 126 12.24 -0.12 15.20
CA VAL A 126 13.19 -1.05 14.57
C VAL A 126 14.55 -0.39 14.41
N GLU A 127 15.59 -1.07 14.88
CA GLU A 127 16.97 -0.59 14.79
C GLU A 127 17.64 -1.16 13.53
N VAL A 128 17.76 -0.33 12.49
CA VAL A 128 18.50 -0.69 11.27
C VAL A 128 19.99 -0.50 11.49
N LEU A 129 20.73 -1.61 11.42
CA LEU A 129 22.17 -1.71 11.66
C LEU A 129 22.98 -1.34 10.41
N SER A 130 22.59 -1.87 9.24
CA SER A 130 23.22 -1.52 7.96
C SER A 130 22.25 -1.67 6.78
N VAL A 131 22.56 -0.96 5.70
CA VAL A 131 21.91 -1.11 4.40
C VAL A 131 22.99 -1.20 3.35
N ASP A 132 23.16 -2.39 2.80
CA ASP A 132 24.19 -2.71 1.81
C ASP A 132 23.55 -2.98 0.44
N THR A 133 24.27 -2.63 -0.63
CA THR A 133 23.77 -2.80 -1.99
C THR A 133 24.80 -3.44 -2.91
N VAL A 134 24.33 -4.22 -3.88
CA VAL A 134 25.15 -4.83 -4.94
C VAL A 134 24.43 -4.65 -6.27
N ARG A 135 25.14 -4.14 -7.28
CA ARG A 135 24.62 -4.06 -8.65
C ARG A 135 24.80 -5.40 -9.36
N PHE A 136 23.81 -5.80 -10.12
CA PHE A 136 23.88 -6.98 -10.99
C PHE A 136 22.97 -6.81 -12.21
N THR A 137 23.17 -7.62 -13.23
CA THR A 137 22.30 -7.66 -14.41
C THR A 137 21.37 -8.86 -14.30
N ARG A 138 20.07 -8.61 -14.35
CA ARG A 138 19.05 -9.64 -14.50
C ARG A 138 18.73 -9.80 -15.98
N PHE A 139 18.54 -11.04 -16.43
CA PHE A 139 18.07 -11.31 -17.79
C PHE A 139 16.58 -11.64 -17.74
N GLY A 140 15.76 -10.92 -18.52
CA GLY A 140 14.34 -11.22 -18.67
C GLY A 140 14.04 -12.04 -19.92
N TYR A 141 12.77 -12.16 -20.24
CA TYR A 141 12.30 -12.91 -21.41
C TYR A 141 12.86 -12.30 -22.70
N GLY A 142 13.37 -13.14 -23.61
CA GLY A 142 14.00 -12.68 -24.85
C GLY A 142 15.43 -12.16 -24.71
N GLY A 143 16.07 -12.31 -23.54
CA GLY A 143 17.48 -11.96 -23.33
C GLY A 143 17.72 -10.49 -23.01
N TYR A 144 16.68 -9.70 -22.77
CA TYR A 144 16.82 -8.31 -22.34
C TYR A 144 17.53 -8.22 -21.00
N GLU A 145 18.53 -7.34 -20.94
CA GLU A 145 19.28 -7.02 -19.73
C GLU A 145 18.53 -5.95 -18.91
N TYR A 146 18.32 -6.26 -17.63
CA TYR A 146 17.74 -5.37 -16.64
C TYR A 146 18.79 -5.09 -15.57
N PRO A 147 19.52 -3.97 -15.66
CA PRO A 147 20.34 -3.48 -14.55
C PRO A 147 19.49 -3.41 -13.28
N SER A 148 19.97 -4.08 -12.24
CA SER A 148 19.25 -4.30 -10.99
C SER A 148 20.15 -4.01 -9.80
N ILE A 149 19.55 -3.61 -8.68
CA ILE A 149 20.24 -3.51 -7.39
C ILE A 149 19.64 -4.57 -6.47
N ARG A 150 20.51 -5.34 -5.82
CA ARG A 150 20.17 -6.17 -4.69
C ARG A 150 20.49 -5.43 -3.41
N LEU A 151 19.55 -5.44 -2.48
CA LEU A 151 19.54 -4.76 -1.21
C LEU A 151 19.65 -5.79 -0.08
N TYR A 152 20.47 -5.48 0.91
CA TYR A 152 20.58 -6.22 2.17
C TYR A 152 20.34 -5.24 3.32
N VAL A 153 19.24 -5.42 4.05
CA VAL A 153 18.91 -4.57 5.21
C VAL A 153 19.13 -5.39 6.47
N ARG A 154 20.19 -5.06 7.22
CA ARG A 154 20.48 -5.67 8.51
C ARG A 154 19.81 -4.87 9.62
N PHE A 155 19.06 -5.53 10.50
CA PHE A 155 18.37 -4.89 11.62
C PHE A 155 18.34 -5.81 12.85
N ARG A 156 18.06 -5.22 14.01
CA ARG A 156 17.89 -5.94 15.28
C ARG A 156 16.41 -6.23 15.54
N ASP A 157 16.10 -7.50 15.72
CA ASP A 157 14.81 -7.96 16.23
C ASP A 157 14.77 -7.88 17.76
N LYS A 158 13.59 -7.58 18.35
CA LYS A 158 13.45 -7.49 19.80
C LYS A 158 12.92 -8.83 20.35
N PRO A 159 13.57 -9.43 21.36
CA PRO A 159 13.14 -10.71 21.90
C PRO A 159 11.80 -10.59 22.65
N ASP A 160 11.27 -11.76 23.06
CA ASP A 160 10.16 -11.95 24.01
C ASP A 160 8.73 -11.71 23.47
N LYS A 161 8.59 -11.28 22.22
CA LYS A 161 7.29 -11.19 21.54
C LYS A 161 7.45 -11.37 20.05
N ARG A 162 6.40 -11.87 19.41
CA ARG A 162 6.32 -11.95 17.95
C ARG A 162 6.27 -10.54 17.35
N ASN A 163 7.18 -10.25 16.43
CA ASN A 163 7.30 -8.99 15.75
C ASN A 163 6.84 -9.10 14.29
N TYR A 164 6.30 -7.99 13.79
CA TYR A 164 5.80 -7.88 12.43
C TYR A 164 6.49 -6.73 11.72
N TYR A 165 6.90 -6.98 10.49
CA TYR A 165 7.71 -6.05 9.73
C TYR A 165 7.14 -5.81 8.33
N ARG A 166 7.50 -4.64 7.79
CA ARG A 166 7.27 -4.30 6.39
C ARG A 166 8.48 -3.61 5.80
N LEU A 167 9.02 -4.15 4.71
CA LEU A 167 10.04 -3.51 3.90
C LEU A 167 9.38 -2.79 2.72
N ILE A 168 9.68 -1.50 2.57
CA ILE A 168 9.22 -0.69 1.45
C ILE A 168 10.45 -0.10 0.75
N ILE A 169 10.45 -0.22 -0.59
CA ILE A 169 11.48 0.37 -1.46
C ILE A 169 10.76 1.31 -2.41
N GLU A 170 11.12 2.59 -2.37
CA GLU A 170 10.56 3.63 -3.23
C GLU A 170 11.68 4.27 -4.06
N LYS A 171 11.42 4.51 -5.33
CA LYS A 171 12.24 5.38 -6.17
C LYS A 171 11.62 6.78 -6.14
N GLN A 172 12.44 7.78 -5.85
CA GLN A 172 12.07 9.18 -5.98
C GLN A 172 13.00 9.86 -6.98
N THR A 173 12.42 10.50 -7.98
CA THR A 173 13.16 11.23 -9.02
C THR A 173 12.83 12.71 -8.91
N GLU A 174 13.84 13.53 -8.62
CA GLU A 174 13.73 14.98 -8.55
C GLU A 174 14.23 15.58 -9.86
N PHE A 175 13.38 16.35 -10.54
CA PHE A 175 13.72 17.10 -11.74
C PHE A 175 13.80 18.58 -11.39
N GLN A 176 14.96 19.19 -11.62
CA GLN A 176 15.22 20.61 -11.36
C GLN A 176 15.49 21.38 -12.65
N LYS A 177 14.68 22.41 -12.94
CA LYS A 177 14.86 23.38 -14.05
C LYS A 177 14.85 24.80 -13.45
N GLY A 178 16.03 25.41 -13.33
CA GLY A 178 16.19 26.68 -12.60
C GLY A 178 15.79 26.53 -11.12
N ASP A 179 14.86 27.36 -10.66
CA ASP A 179 14.32 27.33 -9.29
C ASP A 179 13.14 26.35 -9.13
N SER A 180 12.63 25.79 -10.23
CA SER A 180 11.49 24.85 -10.21
C SER A 180 11.97 23.41 -9.97
N VAL A 181 11.33 22.73 -9.01
CA VAL A 181 11.59 21.32 -8.69
C VAL A 181 10.29 20.52 -8.79
N ILE A 182 10.32 19.42 -9.54
CA ILE A 182 9.21 18.45 -9.63
C ILE A 182 9.72 17.11 -9.11
N THR A 183 9.01 16.52 -8.16
CA THR A 183 9.34 15.19 -7.61
C THR A 183 8.34 14.13 -8.10
N CYS A 184 8.86 13.02 -8.61
CA CYS A 184 8.09 11.86 -9.03
C CYS A 184 8.40 10.67 -8.12
N SER A 185 7.36 10.03 -7.59
CA SER A 185 7.46 8.84 -6.74
C SER A 185 7.06 7.59 -7.53
N SER A 186 7.71 6.46 -7.26
CA SER A 186 7.27 5.16 -7.79
C SER A 186 6.09 4.53 -7.04
N MET A 187 5.67 5.13 -5.93
CA MET A 187 4.58 4.64 -5.08
C MET A 187 3.35 5.53 -5.10
N TYR A 188 3.54 6.84 -5.27
CA TYR A 188 2.47 7.83 -5.19
C TYR A 188 2.37 8.60 -6.51
N ARG A 189 1.15 9.01 -6.88
CA ARG A 189 0.96 9.97 -7.97
C ARG A 189 1.53 11.32 -7.54
N SER A 190 2.42 11.88 -8.37
CA SER A 190 2.94 13.22 -8.21
C SER A 190 1.84 14.26 -8.42
N GLU A 191 2.14 15.53 -8.13
CA GLU A 191 1.22 16.65 -8.33
C GLU A 191 0.72 16.79 -9.77
N LEU A 192 1.49 16.26 -10.73
CA LEU A 192 1.17 16.23 -12.15
C LEU A 192 0.45 14.93 -12.58
N ASN A 193 -0.05 14.13 -11.63
CA ASN A 193 -0.67 12.82 -11.85
C ASN A 193 0.23 11.77 -12.52
N TYR A 194 1.56 11.92 -12.43
CA TYR A 194 2.51 10.92 -12.92
C TYR A 194 3.01 10.02 -11.79
N THR A 195 3.29 8.76 -12.10
CA THR A 195 3.95 7.82 -11.17
C THR A 195 5.19 7.28 -11.87
N ASP A 196 6.33 7.33 -11.19
CA ASP A 196 7.53 6.64 -11.65
C ASP A 196 7.30 5.13 -11.54
N TRP A 197 8.17 4.32 -12.12
CA TRP A 197 8.00 2.88 -12.09
C TRP A 197 9.20 2.17 -11.48
N LEU A 198 8.90 1.22 -10.59
CA LEU A 198 9.89 0.40 -9.91
C LEU A 198 9.33 -1.02 -9.73
N GLY A 199 9.99 -1.99 -10.34
CA GLY A 199 9.78 -3.41 -10.06
C GLY A 199 10.61 -3.84 -8.85
N VAL A 200 9.95 -4.32 -7.80
CA VAL A 200 10.60 -4.86 -6.59
C VAL A 200 10.35 -6.36 -6.52
N VAL A 201 11.40 -7.11 -6.17
CA VAL A 201 11.38 -8.56 -5.97
C VAL A 201 11.84 -8.85 -4.55
N TYR A 202 10.93 -9.36 -3.74
CA TYR A 202 11.21 -9.76 -2.37
C TYR A 202 11.81 -11.18 -2.37
N GLU A 203 13.14 -11.27 -2.36
CA GLU A 203 13.91 -12.50 -2.59
C GLU A 203 14.12 -13.36 -1.33
N ASP A 204 13.86 -12.79 -0.15
CA ASP A 204 14.11 -13.44 1.14
C ASP A 204 13.00 -14.45 1.49
N PRO A 205 13.35 -15.63 2.06
CA PRO A 205 12.36 -16.60 2.52
C PRO A 205 11.33 -16.05 3.51
N VAL A 206 11.66 -15.01 4.29
CA VAL A 206 10.73 -14.43 5.28
C VAL A 206 9.47 -13.83 4.64
N PHE A 207 9.51 -13.48 3.35
CA PHE A 207 8.36 -12.96 2.62
C PHE A 207 7.44 -14.06 2.07
N ARG A 208 7.87 -15.32 2.12
CA ARG A 208 7.06 -16.46 1.68
C ARG A 208 6.00 -16.71 2.74
N SER A 209 4.74 -16.57 2.34
CA SER A 209 3.62 -16.91 3.21
C SER A 209 3.35 -18.42 3.13
N THR A 210 2.88 -19.03 4.21
CA THR A 210 2.46 -20.44 4.28
C THR A 210 1.16 -20.73 3.51
N VAL A 211 0.83 -19.94 2.48
CA VAL A 211 -0.40 -20.14 1.71
C VAL A 211 -0.24 -21.36 0.82
N THR A 212 -1.10 -22.35 1.02
CA THR A 212 -1.13 -23.64 0.30
C THR A 212 -1.60 -23.53 -1.15
N ASN A 213 -1.73 -22.33 -1.72
CA ASN A 213 -2.20 -22.13 -3.09
C ASN A 213 -1.01 -21.82 -4.01
N PRO A 214 -0.56 -22.78 -4.83
CA PRO A 214 0.60 -22.61 -5.71
C PRO A 214 0.43 -21.54 -6.80
N VAL A 215 -0.81 -21.11 -7.10
CA VAL A 215 -1.08 -19.98 -8.02
C VAL A 215 -0.74 -18.64 -7.35
N ILE A 216 -0.99 -18.52 -6.05
CA ILE A 216 -0.65 -17.33 -5.27
C ILE A 216 0.88 -17.26 -5.07
N GLU A 217 1.54 -18.39 -4.79
CA GLU A 217 3.01 -18.46 -4.68
C GLU A 217 3.77 -17.97 -5.92
N GLN A 218 3.21 -18.12 -7.14
CA GLN A 218 3.85 -17.64 -8.38
C GLN A 218 3.70 -16.12 -8.58
N LEU A 219 2.61 -15.52 -8.08
CA LEU A 219 2.38 -14.07 -8.09
C LEU A 219 3.11 -13.35 -6.94
N ASP A 220 3.48 -14.10 -5.88
CA ASP A 220 3.92 -13.60 -4.58
C ASP A 220 5.25 -12.84 -4.54
N GLY A 221 6.15 -13.06 -5.50
CA GLY A 221 7.45 -12.37 -5.54
C GLY A 221 7.34 -10.85 -5.73
N THR A 222 6.25 -10.37 -6.35
CA THR A 222 5.98 -8.95 -6.64
C THR A 222 4.78 -8.40 -5.86
N THR A 223 3.91 -9.24 -5.31
CA THR A 223 2.65 -8.85 -4.64
C THR A 223 2.68 -8.89 -3.12
N CYS A 224 3.74 -9.42 -2.48
CA CYS A 224 3.82 -9.61 -1.02
C CYS A 224 3.83 -8.34 -0.15
N ARG A 225 3.70 -7.14 -0.77
CA ARG A 225 3.70 -5.81 -0.12
C ARG A 225 4.86 -5.57 0.87
N GLY A 226 5.88 -6.43 0.81
CA GLY A 226 7.05 -6.45 1.68
C GLY A 226 6.77 -6.82 3.13
N THR A 227 5.68 -7.49 3.47
CA THR A 227 5.34 -7.83 4.87
C THR A 227 5.87 -9.20 5.28
N PHE A 228 6.40 -9.31 6.50
CA PHE A 228 6.96 -10.55 7.06
C PHE A 228 6.94 -10.56 8.59
N THR A 229 7.12 -11.74 9.18
CA THR A 229 7.23 -11.98 10.63
C THR A 229 8.68 -12.33 11.02
N ASP A 230 8.95 -12.33 12.31
CA ASP A 230 10.21 -12.79 12.91
C ASP A 230 10.29 -14.31 13.16
N ASP A 231 9.33 -15.10 12.66
CA ASP A 231 9.25 -16.55 12.92
C ASP A 231 10.55 -17.31 12.57
N MET A 232 11.37 -16.78 11.66
CA MET A 232 12.65 -17.37 11.24
C MET A 232 13.88 -16.84 12.00
N PHE A 233 13.75 -15.77 12.79
CA PHE A 233 14.88 -15.03 13.38
C PHE A 233 14.57 -14.36 14.74
N ASP A 234 13.55 -14.81 15.46
CA ASP A 234 13.13 -14.33 16.80
C ASP A 234 14.32 -14.03 17.74
N GLY A 235 14.38 -12.78 18.18
CA GLY A 235 15.37 -12.23 19.11
C GLY A 235 16.78 -12.05 18.55
N LYS A 236 16.99 -12.23 17.23
CA LYS A 236 18.32 -12.18 16.60
C LYS A 236 18.41 -11.08 15.56
N ASP A 237 19.62 -10.54 15.39
CA ASP A 237 19.93 -9.72 14.23
C ASP A 237 19.64 -10.51 12.94
N TYR A 238 18.92 -9.90 12.01
CA TYR A 238 18.59 -10.51 10.72
C TYR A 238 18.96 -9.59 9.57
N THR A 239 19.23 -10.18 8.39
CA THR A 239 19.50 -9.43 7.16
C THR A 239 18.49 -9.83 6.10
N VAL A 240 17.51 -8.96 5.87
CA VAL A 240 16.47 -9.20 4.87
C VAL A 240 16.95 -8.78 3.49
N ARG A 241 16.70 -9.63 2.49
CA ARG A 241 17.14 -9.43 1.10
C ARG A 241 15.98 -9.10 0.14
N SER A 242 16.18 -8.09 -0.70
CA SER A 242 15.28 -7.75 -1.79
C SER A 242 16.08 -7.25 -3.00
N SER A 243 15.49 -7.24 -4.19
CA SER A 243 16.10 -6.61 -5.36
C SER A 243 15.09 -5.77 -6.11
N PHE A 244 15.58 -4.79 -6.87
CA PHE A 244 14.71 -3.92 -7.66
C PHE A 244 15.36 -3.49 -8.97
N TRP A 245 14.49 -3.09 -9.90
CA TRP A 245 14.81 -2.60 -11.23
C TRP A 245 13.68 -1.69 -11.73
N PRO A 246 13.89 -0.80 -12.70
CA PRO A 246 15.17 -0.44 -13.30
C PRO A 246 16.08 0.31 -12.32
N VAL A 247 17.37 0.37 -12.67
CA VAL A 247 18.38 1.16 -11.95
C VAL A 247 18.72 2.38 -12.78
N ASP A 248 18.22 3.54 -12.35
CA ASP A 248 18.49 4.81 -13.01
C ASP A 248 19.61 5.55 -12.32
N SER A 249 20.46 6.24 -13.10
CA SER A 249 21.48 7.14 -12.55
C SER A 249 20.92 8.56 -12.47
N SER A 250 21.50 9.38 -11.61
CA SER A 250 21.26 10.82 -11.70
C SER A 250 21.85 11.34 -13.02
N PHE A 251 21.34 12.43 -13.55
CA PHE A 251 21.79 12.99 -14.82
C PHE A 251 21.81 14.52 -14.76
N LYS A 252 22.84 15.13 -15.33
CA LYS A 252 22.96 16.58 -15.42
C LYS A 252 22.92 16.99 -16.88
N GLY A 253 21.74 17.36 -17.35
CA GLY A 253 21.55 17.92 -18.69
C GLY A 253 21.81 19.43 -18.72
N ASP A 254 21.77 20.00 -19.92
CA ASP A 254 22.00 21.43 -20.13
C ASP A 254 20.93 22.31 -19.47
N SER A 255 19.68 21.87 -19.50
CA SER A 255 18.52 22.64 -19.00
C SER A 255 17.90 22.04 -17.73
N VAL A 256 18.01 20.73 -17.51
CA VAL A 256 17.36 20.03 -16.40
C VAL A 256 18.37 19.10 -15.72
N THR A 257 18.46 19.21 -14.39
CA THR A 257 19.18 18.25 -13.55
C THR A 257 18.18 17.25 -12.98
N THR A 258 18.48 15.96 -13.13
CA THR A 258 17.67 14.86 -12.59
C THR A 258 18.45 14.16 -11.49
N THR A 259 17.91 14.14 -10.27
CA THR A 259 18.51 13.45 -9.13
C THR A 259 17.65 12.25 -8.77
N VAL A 260 18.24 11.05 -8.77
CA VAL A 260 17.52 9.80 -8.46
C VAL A 260 17.89 9.35 -7.06
N HIS A 261 16.86 9.13 -6.24
CA HIS A 261 16.95 8.62 -4.88
C HIS A 261 16.22 7.28 -4.78
N TYR A 262 16.77 6.39 -3.95
CA TYR A 262 16.09 5.19 -3.49
C TYR A 262 15.90 5.27 -1.98
N ASP A 263 14.64 5.24 -1.56
CA ASP A 263 14.21 5.28 -0.17
C ASP A 263 13.90 3.87 0.33
N ILE A 264 14.69 3.42 1.29
CA ILE A 264 14.58 2.14 1.96
C ILE A 264 13.92 2.37 3.32
N ARG A 265 12.74 1.80 3.50
CA ARG A 265 11.92 1.97 4.68
C ARG A 265 11.65 0.60 5.29
N LEU A 266 12.25 0.33 6.44
CA LEU A 266 11.90 -0.83 7.25
C LEU A 266 10.96 -0.36 8.36
N MET A 267 9.76 -0.93 8.38
CA MET A 267 8.74 -0.59 9.36
C MET A 267 8.54 -1.75 10.34
N ALA A 268 8.53 -1.45 11.63
CA ALA A 268 7.86 -2.30 12.60
C ALA A 268 6.36 -1.96 12.58
N ILE A 269 5.51 -2.96 12.46
CA ILE A 269 4.06 -2.78 12.38
C ILE A 269 3.36 -3.59 13.46
N SER A 270 2.20 -3.11 13.88
CA SER A 270 1.31 -3.86 14.76
C SER A 270 0.79 -5.13 14.09
N GLU A 271 0.39 -6.11 14.89
CA GLU A 271 -0.19 -7.36 14.39
C GLU A 271 -1.44 -7.11 13.54
N GLU A 272 -2.29 -6.19 13.96
CA GLU A 272 -3.51 -5.84 13.24
C GLU A 272 -3.17 -5.31 11.84
N TYR A 273 -2.11 -4.51 11.73
CA TYR A 273 -1.64 -4.02 10.45
C TYR A 273 -1.10 -5.15 9.57
N TYR A 274 -0.31 -6.06 10.13
CA TYR A 274 0.19 -7.22 9.39
C TYR A 274 -0.96 -8.08 8.86
N ARG A 275 -1.91 -8.45 9.71
CA ARG A 275 -3.09 -9.26 9.34
C ARG A 275 -3.91 -8.57 8.24
N TYR A 276 -4.11 -7.26 8.35
CA TYR A 276 -4.77 -6.48 7.31
C TYR A 276 -4.02 -6.51 5.98
N LEU A 277 -2.71 -6.24 5.99
CA LEU A 277 -1.89 -6.22 4.78
C LEU A 277 -1.83 -7.60 4.10
N VAL A 278 -1.82 -8.68 4.88
CA VAL A 278 -1.88 -10.07 4.38
C VAL A 278 -3.23 -10.38 3.74
N VAL A 279 -4.35 -9.93 4.30
CA VAL A 279 -5.68 -10.15 3.70
C VAL A 279 -5.84 -9.32 2.42
N ILE A 280 -5.48 -8.04 2.44
CA ILE A 280 -5.66 -7.18 1.26
C ILE A 280 -4.70 -7.50 0.12
N ARG A 281 -3.60 -8.20 0.39
CA ARG A 281 -2.73 -8.81 -0.63
C ARG A 281 -3.50 -9.77 -1.53
N ASN A 282 -4.54 -10.43 -1.00
CA ASN A 282 -5.34 -11.41 -1.73
C ASN A 282 -6.48 -10.79 -2.56
N PHE A 283 -6.68 -9.46 -2.51
CA PHE A 283 -7.68 -8.80 -3.37
C PHE A 283 -7.11 -8.52 -4.76
N SER A 284 -7.46 -9.38 -5.72
CA SER A 284 -7.43 -9.08 -7.16
C SER A 284 -8.87 -8.88 -7.61
N ILE A 285 -9.30 -7.64 -7.86
CA ILE A 285 -10.63 -7.40 -8.43
C ILE A 285 -10.46 -6.78 -9.83
N SER A 286 -10.96 -7.48 -10.84
CA SER A 286 -11.37 -6.92 -12.13
C SER A 286 -12.83 -7.28 -12.34
N LEU A 287 -13.67 -6.28 -12.66
CA LEU A 287 -15.09 -6.44 -12.90
C LEU A 287 -15.41 -5.95 -14.32
N GLY A 288 -16.01 -6.82 -15.13
CA GLY A 288 -16.17 -6.68 -16.57
C GLY A 288 -15.67 -7.94 -17.30
N ASP A 289 -15.38 -7.85 -18.60
CA ASP A 289 -15.03 -9.00 -19.46
C ASP A 289 -13.61 -9.59 -19.23
N ALA A 290 -13.42 -9.98 -17.98
CA ALA A 290 -12.56 -11.02 -17.43
C ALA A 290 -11.06 -10.93 -17.67
N TYR A 291 -10.34 -10.57 -16.59
CA TYR A 291 -9.23 -11.39 -16.15
C TYR A 291 -9.48 -11.85 -14.72
N LEU A 292 -9.84 -13.13 -14.59
CA LEU A 292 -9.86 -13.88 -13.33
C LEU A 292 -8.45 -14.38 -13.07
N ASP A 293 -7.78 -13.81 -12.08
CA ASP A 293 -6.78 -14.55 -11.31
C ASP A 293 -7.21 -14.53 -9.84
N GLY A 294 -7.93 -15.60 -9.46
CA GLY A 294 -8.47 -15.82 -8.13
C GLY A 294 -9.99 -15.99 -8.10
N LEU A 295 -10.50 -17.20 -8.37
CA LEU A 295 -11.83 -17.65 -7.92
C LEU A 295 -11.82 -17.85 -6.39
N VAL A 296 -11.32 -16.88 -5.63
CA VAL A 296 -11.39 -16.89 -4.18
C VAL A 296 -12.50 -15.93 -3.83
N GLU A 297 -13.62 -16.48 -3.35
CA GLU A 297 -14.63 -15.71 -2.66
C GLU A 297 -13.90 -14.79 -1.66
N PRO A 298 -14.15 -13.46 -1.67
CA PRO A 298 -13.50 -12.53 -0.75
C PRO A 298 -13.57 -13.08 0.67
N THR A 299 -12.47 -13.67 1.17
CA THR A 299 -12.36 -14.04 2.58
C THR A 299 -12.53 -12.75 3.36
N ALA A 300 -13.36 -12.79 4.41
CA ALA A 300 -13.71 -11.63 5.23
C ALA A 300 -12.53 -10.66 5.37
N THR A 301 -12.75 -9.39 4.99
CA THR A 301 -11.78 -8.32 5.20
C THR A 301 -11.39 -8.29 6.67
N TYR A 302 -10.09 -8.29 6.97
CA TYR A 302 -9.64 -8.13 8.34
C TYR A 302 -10.08 -6.75 8.87
N THR A 303 -10.67 -6.73 10.06
CA THR A 303 -11.03 -5.53 10.79
C THR A 303 -10.79 -5.75 12.28
N ASN A 304 -10.17 -4.77 12.95
CA ASN A 304 -10.16 -4.66 14.41
C ASN A 304 -11.07 -3.52 14.89
N VAL A 305 -11.93 -3.01 14.00
CA VAL A 305 -12.95 -2.01 14.32
C VAL A 305 -14.24 -2.73 14.66
N GLU A 306 -14.67 -2.64 15.91
CA GLU A 306 -15.96 -3.13 16.39
C GLU A 306 -17.09 -2.19 15.92
N GLY A 307 -18.28 -2.74 15.68
CA GLY A 307 -19.45 -1.96 15.23
C GLY A 307 -19.44 -1.55 13.75
N GLY A 308 -18.28 -1.59 13.06
CA GLY A 308 -18.15 -1.20 11.66
C GLY A 308 -17.06 -1.98 10.92
N PHE A 309 -16.36 -1.29 10.02
CA PHE A 309 -15.22 -1.81 9.26
C PHE A 309 -13.99 -0.90 9.39
N GLY A 310 -12.86 -1.37 8.92
CA GLY A 310 -11.62 -0.59 8.80
C GLY A 310 -10.51 -1.14 9.67
N ILE A 311 -9.53 -0.30 9.98
CA ILE A 311 -8.36 -0.70 10.74
C ILE A 311 -7.84 0.43 11.61
N VAL A 312 -7.51 0.13 12.86
CA VAL A 312 -6.66 0.98 13.70
C VAL A 312 -5.32 0.28 13.88
N ALA A 313 -4.24 0.86 13.37
CA ALA A 313 -2.93 0.23 13.31
C ALA A 313 -1.82 1.16 13.81
N GLY A 314 -0.87 0.60 14.56
CA GLY A 314 0.39 1.23 14.92
C GLY A 314 1.52 0.86 13.96
N CYS A 315 2.43 1.79 13.70
CA CYS A 315 3.69 1.53 13.00
C CYS A 315 4.83 2.44 13.47
N GLN A 316 6.06 1.95 13.33
CA GLN A 316 7.28 2.75 13.48
C GLN A 316 8.18 2.55 12.27
N LEU A 317 8.80 3.62 11.80
CA LEU A 317 9.57 3.64 10.57
C LEU A 317 11.05 3.89 10.84
N ALA A 318 11.90 3.04 10.28
CA ALA A 318 13.31 3.35 10.05
C ALA A 318 13.54 3.62 8.57
N HIS A 319 14.11 4.79 8.27
CA HIS A 319 14.33 5.27 6.90
C HIS A 319 15.82 5.43 6.60
N ARG A 320 16.22 4.96 5.42
CA ARG A 320 17.54 5.20 4.80
C ARG A 320 17.32 5.59 3.35
N ARG A 321 18.07 6.58 2.88
CA ARG A 321 18.09 7.03 1.49
C ARG A 321 19.49 6.89 0.93
N PHE A 322 19.60 6.45 -0.31
CA PHE A 322 20.82 6.65 -1.09
C PHE A 322 20.50 7.35 -2.41
N THR A 323 21.40 8.25 -2.81
CA THR A 323 21.32 9.02 -4.04
C THR A 323 22.21 8.38 -5.09
N MET A 324 21.68 8.19 -6.29
CA MET A 324 22.43 7.61 -7.38
C MET A 324 23.46 8.61 -7.89
N PRO A 325 24.68 8.15 -8.24
CA PRO A 325 25.68 9.03 -8.83
C PRO A 325 25.20 9.56 -10.18
N PHE A 326 25.77 10.69 -10.59
CA PHE A 326 25.58 11.21 -11.93
C PHE A 326 26.21 10.26 -12.96
N GLY A 327 25.46 9.90 -13.99
CA GLY A 327 25.91 9.16 -15.15
C GLY A 327 25.66 9.92 -16.45
N ASP A 328 25.94 9.26 -17.56
CA ASP A 328 25.93 9.89 -18.90
C ASP A 328 24.61 9.69 -19.66
N LYS A 329 23.69 8.89 -19.11
CA LYS A 329 22.42 8.55 -19.75
C LYS A 329 21.35 9.54 -19.33
N GLU A 330 20.85 10.30 -20.30
CA GLU A 330 19.67 11.15 -20.11
C GLU A 330 18.45 10.31 -19.71
N PRO A 331 17.62 10.76 -18.74
CA PRO A 331 16.37 10.09 -18.43
C PRO A 331 15.49 10.00 -19.68
N SER A 332 14.78 8.89 -19.84
CA SER A 332 13.90 8.67 -21.00
C SER A 332 12.69 9.62 -21.04
N TRP A 333 12.47 10.39 -19.98
CA TRP A 333 11.35 11.30 -19.83
C TRP A 333 11.70 12.46 -18.88
N ASN A 334 11.09 13.63 -19.13
CA ASN A 334 11.28 14.86 -18.36
C ASN A 334 9.92 15.58 -18.20
N PRO A 335 9.45 15.87 -16.98
CA PRO A 335 8.15 16.51 -16.75
C PRO A 335 8.07 17.94 -17.29
N PHE A 336 9.20 18.63 -17.47
CA PHE A 336 9.22 19.99 -18.00
C PHE A 336 9.04 20.05 -19.52
N ALA A 337 9.21 18.94 -20.25
CA ALA A 337 9.09 18.91 -21.71
C ALA A 337 7.66 19.12 -22.23
N VAL A 338 6.64 19.02 -21.35
CA VAL A 338 5.23 19.27 -21.72
C VAL A 338 4.91 20.78 -21.75
N TYR A 339 5.81 21.64 -21.24
CA TYR A 339 5.60 23.08 -21.08
C TYR A 339 6.46 23.95 -22.00
N ASP A 340 7.18 23.37 -22.97
CA ASP A 340 7.97 24.12 -23.97
C ASP A 340 7.24 24.18 -25.33
#